data_AF-A0A520XNT4-F1
#
_entry.id   AF-A0A520XNT4-F1
#
_cell.length_a   1.000
_cell.length_b   1.000
_cell.length_c   1.000
_cell.angle_alpha   90.00
_cell.angle_beta   90.00
_cell.angle_gamma   90.00
#
_symmetry.space_group_name_H-M   'P 1'
#
loop_
_entity.id
_entity.type
_entity.pdbx_description
1 polymer ?
#
loop_
_entity_poly.entity_id
_entity_poly.type
_entity_poly.pdbx_seq_one_letter_code
_entity_poly.pdbx_strand_id
1 'polypeptide(L)'
;MSRKFALGISTVLLLGVLAIFAVAQAQGTSGNAYGGPGLLETPLLADQTIEAGTVGIWNSPKKLMVEIRTSGDWMIEETQIYVGYGTEPIPTRKGKTDLGKFPYTHEYENPVSIHHLTLDLKEDLGFSWGSQFDDLREPTFAVHADLILLDSDKNVIAEEGAWAFGPDELESSKWGWTLTYLLGHPQRGHFIDANVIGLSYHGPTQQGVTADSTSEDGGGFLFFPNEEITFSVGEVVLGTAEAAKKVSPLDLFDSSDATDPRVINVARLLQSLDNDHSDGKIVIRPGVVLCLNNAKGNLVLEEVDFDLDSQVEDLIVETKRLCDMGNPDGIILEVVSAEEAQGNLEAGL
;
A
#
# COMPACT_ATOMS: atom_id res chain seq x y z
N MET A 1 -17.70 -54.30 44.57
CA MET A 1 -19.00 -54.63 43.97
C MET A 1 -19.28 -53.57 42.91
N SER A 2 -19.63 -54.00 41.69
CA SER A 2 -19.71 -53.24 40.43
C SER A 2 -20.21 -51.78 40.52
N ARG A 3 -19.56 -50.89 39.75
CA ARG A 3 -20.23 -49.89 38.89
C ARG A 3 -19.26 -49.39 37.82
N LYS A 4 -19.38 -49.98 36.63
CA LYS A 4 -18.86 -49.43 35.36
C LYS A 4 -19.75 -48.24 34.98
N PHE A 5 -19.16 -47.08 34.72
CA PHE A 5 -19.81 -46.00 33.98
C PHE A 5 -19.25 -46.01 32.56
N ALA A 6 -20.14 -46.20 31.59
CA ALA A 6 -19.92 -45.95 30.18
C ALA A 6 -20.56 -44.58 29.87
N LEU A 7 -19.86 -43.74 29.12
CA LEU A 7 -20.34 -42.58 28.35
C LEU A 7 -19.10 -42.06 27.60
N GLY A 8 -19.06 -41.76 26.31
CA GLY A 8 -20.01 -41.76 25.21
C GLY A 8 -19.23 -41.19 24.03
N ILE A 9 -19.22 -41.89 22.90
CA ILE A 9 -18.59 -41.47 21.64
C ILE A 9 -19.31 -40.20 21.16
N SER A 10 -18.59 -39.11 20.92
CA SER A 10 -19.11 -37.97 20.17
C SER A 10 -18.31 -37.82 18.89
N THR A 11 -18.80 -38.49 17.85
CA THR A 11 -18.38 -38.33 16.46
C THR A 11 -18.80 -36.92 16.01
N VAL A 12 -17.84 -36.00 15.91
CA VAL A 12 -18.09 -34.73 15.22
C VAL A 12 -17.95 -35.01 13.73
N LEU A 13 -19.10 -35.07 13.06
CA LEU A 13 -19.21 -35.18 11.61
C LEU A 13 -18.86 -33.81 11.03
N LEU A 14 -17.61 -33.59 10.62
CA LEU A 14 -17.23 -32.41 9.89
C LEU A 14 -17.80 -32.54 8.47
N LEU A 15 -18.88 -31.80 8.17
CA LEU A 15 -19.36 -31.64 6.80
C LEU A 15 -18.31 -30.83 6.04
N GLY A 16 -17.49 -31.52 5.23
CA GLY A 16 -16.66 -30.87 4.22
C GLY A 16 -17.54 -30.21 3.18
N VAL A 17 -17.56 -28.88 3.17
CA VAL A 17 -18.07 -28.10 2.04
C VAL A 17 -16.99 -28.15 0.97
N LEU A 18 -17.15 -29.04 0.00
CA LEU A 18 -16.30 -29.07 -1.19
C LEU A 18 -16.68 -27.85 -2.04
N ALA A 19 -15.93 -26.76 -1.92
CA ALA A 19 -16.03 -25.64 -2.84
C ALA A 19 -15.45 -26.09 -4.20
N ILE A 20 -16.33 -26.51 -5.10
CA ILE A 20 -15.96 -26.79 -6.49
C ILE A 20 -15.78 -25.44 -7.18
N PHE A 21 -14.53 -24.97 -7.24
CA PHE A 21 -14.20 -23.86 -8.12
C PHE A 21 -14.04 -24.40 -9.55
N ALA A 22 -14.78 -23.80 -10.47
CA ALA A 22 -14.56 -24.00 -11.90
C ALA A 22 -13.21 -23.37 -12.26
N VAL A 23 -12.17 -24.20 -12.32
CA VAL A 23 -10.88 -23.79 -12.90
C VAL A 23 -11.12 -23.58 -14.39
N ALA A 24 -11.10 -22.31 -14.82
CA ALA A 24 -10.94 -22.01 -16.23
C ALA A 24 -9.54 -22.49 -16.63
N GLN A 25 -9.47 -23.62 -17.33
CA GLN A 25 -8.21 -24.07 -17.91
C GLN A 25 -7.83 -23.13 -19.05
N ALA A 26 -6.89 -22.22 -18.80
CA ALA A 26 -6.10 -21.62 -19.85
C ALA A 26 -4.89 -22.54 -20.10
N GLN A 27 -4.98 -23.36 -21.15
CA GLN A 27 -3.83 -24.13 -21.62
C GLN A 27 -2.92 -23.25 -22.49
N GLY A 28 -1.74 -22.91 -21.95
CA GLY A 28 -0.45 -22.97 -22.64
C GLY A 28 0.00 -21.86 -23.60
N THR A 29 1.32 -21.67 -23.56
CA THR A 29 2.24 -21.00 -24.50
C THR A 29 2.50 -19.51 -24.25
N SER A 30 3.75 -19.21 -23.82
CA SER A 30 4.36 -17.88 -23.70
C SER A 30 3.34 -16.77 -23.39
N GLY A 31 2.75 -16.84 -22.21
CA GLY A 31 1.54 -16.09 -21.86
C GLY A 31 1.86 -14.94 -20.92
N ASN A 32 1.30 -13.77 -21.21
CA ASN A 32 1.34 -12.52 -20.44
C ASN A 32 1.40 -12.74 -18.92
N ALA A 33 2.07 -11.82 -18.21
CA ALA A 33 2.07 -11.76 -16.75
C ALA A 33 0.69 -12.05 -16.11
N TYR A 34 0.72 -12.85 -15.05
CA TYR A 34 -0.46 -13.23 -14.28
C TYR A 34 -1.12 -12.04 -13.58
N GLY A 35 -0.32 -11.06 -13.15
CA GLY A 35 -0.80 -9.83 -12.54
C GLY A 35 0.13 -8.64 -12.74
N GLY A 36 -0.22 -7.52 -12.12
CA GLY A 36 0.44 -6.24 -12.35
C GLY A 36 0.03 -5.59 -13.68
N PRO A 37 0.40 -4.31 -13.90
CA PRO A 37 1.04 -3.43 -12.94
C PRO A 37 0.04 -2.96 -11.86
N GLY A 38 0.54 -2.57 -10.68
CA GLY A 38 -0.30 -2.28 -9.52
C GLY A 38 -0.07 -3.29 -8.39
N LEU A 39 -0.96 -3.29 -7.41
CA LEU A 39 -0.92 -4.30 -6.36
C LEU A 39 -1.52 -5.60 -6.89
N LEU A 40 -0.69 -6.64 -7.00
CA LEU A 40 -1.15 -8.01 -7.14
C LEU A 40 -1.27 -8.63 -5.74
N GLU A 41 -2.47 -9.03 -5.35
CA GLU A 41 -2.70 -9.85 -4.16
C GLU A 41 -3.09 -11.27 -4.54
N THR A 42 -2.50 -12.25 -3.86
CA THR A 42 -2.84 -13.67 -4.03
C THR A 42 -2.88 -14.37 -2.66
N PRO A 43 -3.72 -15.39 -2.46
CA PRO A 43 -3.75 -16.14 -1.20
C PRO A 43 -2.41 -16.81 -0.88
N LEU A 44 -2.07 -16.86 0.40
CA LEU A 44 -1.03 -17.73 0.96
C LEU A 44 -1.71 -19.02 1.45
N LEU A 45 -1.46 -20.15 0.78
CA LEU A 45 -2.11 -21.43 1.06
C LEU A 45 -1.18 -22.36 1.83
N ALA A 46 -1.60 -22.78 3.02
CA ALA A 46 -1.03 -23.88 3.81
C ALA A 46 -1.78 -25.21 3.52
N ASP A 47 -1.10 -26.35 3.66
CA ASP A 47 -1.64 -27.69 3.32
C ASP A 47 -2.53 -27.71 2.05
N GLN A 48 -2.06 -27.02 1.00
CA GLN A 48 -2.70 -26.84 -0.32
C GLN A 48 -4.01 -26.06 -0.36
N THR A 49 -4.77 -25.98 0.74
CA THR A 49 -6.17 -25.49 0.72
C THR A 49 -6.53 -24.57 1.87
N ILE A 50 -5.69 -24.50 2.90
CA ILE A 50 -5.92 -23.65 4.06
C ILE A 50 -5.42 -22.25 3.73
N GLU A 51 -6.33 -21.28 3.64
CA GLU A 51 -5.95 -19.88 3.50
C GLU A 51 -5.31 -19.38 4.81
N ALA A 52 -3.99 -19.27 4.81
CA ALA A 52 -3.18 -18.89 5.95
C ALA A 52 -2.75 -17.42 5.91
N GLY A 53 -3.12 -16.69 4.85
CA GLY A 53 -2.73 -15.30 4.66
C GLY A 53 -2.87 -14.82 3.22
N THR A 54 -2.21 -13.70 2.92
CA THR A 54 -2.08 -13.11 1.60
C THR A 54 -0.62 -12.81 1.28
N VAL A 55 -0.32 -12.76 -0.02
CA VAL A 55 0.94 -12.27 -0.57
C VAL A 55 0.65 -11.11 -1.51
N GLY A 56 1.21 -9.95 -1.22
CA GLY A 56 1.14 -8.74 -2.04
C GLY A 56 2.43 -8.52 -2.83
N ILE A 57 2.33 -8.19 -4.12
CA ILE A 57 3.47 -7.88 -4.99
C ILE A 57 3.16 -6.59 -5.75
N TRP A 58 4.07 -5.61 -5.68
CA TRP A 58 3.96 -4.36 -6.40
C TRP A 58 5.33 -3.72 -6.61
N ASN A 59 5.41 -2.68 -7.45
CA ASN A 59 6.66 -1.96 -7.67
C ASN A 59 6.50 -0.44 -7.60
N SER A 60 7.55 0.23 -7.16
CA SER A 60 7.80 1.66 -7.34
C SER A 60 8.66 1.84 -8.61
N PRO A 61 9.07 3.07 -8.97
CA PRO A 61 9.97 3.27 -10.11
C PRO A 61 11.34 2.60 -9.95
N LYS A 62 11.79 2.32 -8.73
CA LYS A 62 13.15 1.83 -8.43
C LYS A 62 13.18 0.52 -7.66
N LYS A 63 12.07 0.11 -7.04
CA LYS A 63 12.02 -1.05 -6.15
C LYS A 63 10.82 -1.94 -6.45
N LEU A 64 11.00 -3.24 -6.27
CA LEU A 64 9.94 -4.24 -6.20
C LEU A 64 9.73 -4.62 -4.73
N MET A 65 8.48 -4.76 -4.32
CA MET A 65 8.08 -5.10 -2.97
C MET A 65 7.28 -6.41 -2.99
N VAL A 66 7.57 -7.28 -2.01
CA VAL A 66 6.77 -8.47 -1.70
C VAL A 66 6.41 -8.40 -0.22
N GLU A 67 5.12 -8.49 0.09
CA GLU A 67 4.61 -8.59 1.45
C GLU A 67 3.95 -9.95 1.64
N ILE A 68 4.29 -10.65 2.72
CA ILE A 68 3.55 -11.84 3.17
C ILE A 68 2.85 -11.45 4.46
N ARG A 69 1.52 -11.59 4.51
CA ARG A 69 0.70 -11.29 5.67
C ARG A 69 -0.10 -12.51 6.06
N THR A 70 0.13 -13.04 7.24
CA THR A 70 -0.63 -14.18 7.77
C THR A 70 -2.01 -13.75 8.27
N SER A 71 -2.94 -14.70 8.31
CA SER A 71 -4.29 -14.55 8.84
C SER A 71 -4.52 -15.49 10.03
N GLY A 72 -5.37 -15.06 10.96
CA GLY A 72 -5.64 -15.81 12.20
C GLY A 72 -4.41 -15.83 13.12
N ASP A 73 -4.14 -16.98 13.72
CA ASP A 73 -3.05 -17.18 14.69
C ASP A 73 -1.78 -17.78 14.05
N TRP A 74 -1.73 -17.87 12.72
CA TRP A 74 -0.51 -18.27 12.00
C TRP A 74 0.56 -17.21 12.13
N MET A 75 1.80 -17.65 12.32
CA MET A 75 2.98 -16.81 12.41
C MET A 75 4.06 -17.34 11.46
N ILE A 76 4.84 -16.45 10.87
CA ILE A 76 5.93 -16.76 9.95
C ILE A 76 7.20 -17.05 10.78
N GLU A 77 7.74 -18.25 10.65
CA GLU A 77 9.03 -18.66 11.22
C GLU A 77 10.16 -18.49 10.19
N GLU A 78 9.93 -18.87 8.94
CA GLU A 78 10.89 -18.73 7.86
C GLU A 78 10.18 -18.29 6.56
N THR A 79 10.88 -17.53 5.72
CA THR A 79 10.45 -17.23 4.35
C THR A 79 11.53 -17.65 3.37
N GLN A 80 11.15 -18.24 2.24
CA GLN A 80 12.04 -18.54 1.12
C GLN A 80 11.38 -18.06 -0.16
N ILE A 81 11.97 -17.03 -0.77
CA ILE A 81 11.40 -16.32 -1.92
C ILE A 81 12.38 -16.41 -3.10
N TYR A 82 11.85 -16.86 -4.24
CA TYR A 82 12.50 -16.79 -5.53
C TYR A 82 11.88 -15.66 -6.35
N VAL A 83 12.74 -14.81 -6.91
CA VAL A 83 12.39 -13.84 -7.95
C VAL A 83 13.43 -14.01 -9.05
N GLY A 84 12.99 -14.29 -10.26
CA GLY A 84 13.88 -14.48 -11.40
C GLY A 84 13.14 -14.33 -12.72
N TYR A 85 13.79 -14.66 -13.82
CA TYR A 85 13.24 -14.48 -15.16
C TYR A 85 13.07 -15.82 -15.87
N GLY A 86 12.25 -15.90 -16.91
CA GLY A 86 11.97 -17.16 -17.62
C GLY A 86 13.19 -17.89 -18.22
N THR A 87 14.37 -17.25 -18.22
CA THR A 87 15.66 -17.85 -18.60
C THR A 87 16.35 -18.60 -17.44
N GLU A 88 15.96 -18.34 -16.20
CA GLU A 88 16.51 -18.96 -15.00
C GLU A 88 15.50 -19.98 -14.44
N PRO A 89 15.79 -21.29 -14.51
CA PRO A 89 14.88 -22.27 -13.96
C PRO A 89 14.87 -22.19 -12.44
N ILE A 90 13.71 -22.43 -11.85
CA ILE A 90 13.56 -22.53 -10.39
C ILE A 90 14.50 -23.64 -9.89
N PRO A 91 15.30 -23.38 -8.84
CA PRO A 91 16.27 -24.34 -8.35
C PRO A 91 15.62 -25.68 -7.96
N THR A 92 16.18 -26.78 -8.46
CA THR A 92 15.74 -28.14 -8.10
C THR A 92 16.88 -29.03 -7.65
N ARG A 93 16.60 -29.93 -6.70
CA ARG A 93 17.50 -30.97 -6.20
C ARG A 93 16.79 -32.31 -6.17
N LYS A 94 17.30 -33.27 -6.96
CA LYS A 94 16.72 -34.62 -7.09
C LYS A 94 15.26 -34.61 -7.55
N GLY A 95 14.93 -33.74 -8.51
CA GLY A 95 13.58 -33.59 -9.06
C GLY A 95 12.59 -32.94 -8.10
N LYS A 96 13.09 -32.24 -7.05
CA LYS A 96 12.27 -31.42 -6.15
C LYS A 96 12.72 -29.99 -6.08
N THR A 97 11.81 -29.04 -5.88
CA THR A 97 12.16 -27.64 -5.59
C THR A 97 13.16 -27.59 -4.43
N ASP A 98 14.28 -26.90 -4.62
CA ASP A 98 15.32 -26.73 -3.62
C ASP A 98 15.17 -25.37 -2.94
N LEU A 99 14.31 -25.31 -1.92
CA LEU A 99 14.02 -24.08 -1.16
C LEU A 99 15.29 -23.45 -0.58
N GLY A 100 16.27 -24.27 -0.17
CA GLY A 100 17.57 -23.79 0.32
C GLY A 100 18.47 -23.16 -0.75
N LYS A 101 18.00 -23.06 -1.98
CA LYS A 101 18.65 -22.32 -3.08
C LYS A 101 17.87 -21.08 -3.50
N PHE A 102 16.77 -20.76 -2.83
CA PHE A 102 16.08 -19.51 -3.09
C PHE A 102 16.95 -18.35 -2.59
N PRO A 103 17.12 -17.28 -3.38
CA PRO A 103 18.08 -16.22 -3.09
C PRO A 103 17.66 -15.33 -1.89
N TYR A 104 16.36 -15.23 -1.61
CA TYR A 104 15.84 -14.36 -0.57
C TYR A 104 15.20 -15.19 0.55
N THR A 105 16.01 -15.52 1.55
CA THR A 105 15.58 -16.29 2.73
C THR A 105 15.68 -15.47 4.00
N HIS A 106 14.75 -15.65 4.92
CA HIS A 106 14.80 -15.02 6.24
C HIS A 106 14.22 -15.96 7.30
N GLU A 107 14.96 -16.16 8.39
CA GLU A 107 14.55 -16.96 9.55
C GLU A 107 14.35 -16.02 10.73
N TYR A 108 13.22 -16.14 11.42
CA TYR A 108 12.83 -15.28 12.53
C TYR A 108 13.08 -15.95 13.88
N GLU A 109 13.94 -15.35 14.72
CA GLU A 109 14.09 -15.80 16.12
C GLU A 109 12.77 -15.69 16.91
N ASN A 110 11.95 -14.68 16.57
CA ASN A 110 10.62 -14.48 17.10
C ASN A 110 9.65 -14.39 15.92
N PRO A 111 8.75 -15.38 15.74
CA PRO A 111 7.83 -15.43 14.62
C PRO A 111 6.99 -14.16 14.47
N VAL A 112 6.73 -13.76 13.23
CA VAL A 112 6.03 -12.51 12.90
C VAL A 112 4.78 -12.77 12.06
N SER A 113 3.80 -11.87 12.11
CA SER A 113 2.61 -12.00 11.26
C SER A 113 2.79 -11.40 9.86
N ILE A 114 3.80 -10.55 9.67
CA ILE A 114 4.08 -9.84 8.42
C ILE A 114 5.57 -9.91 8.09
N HIS A 115 5.88 -10.30 6.86
CA HIS A 115 7.21 -10.21 6.26
C HIS A 115 7.21 -9.22 5.09
N HIS A 116 8.27 -8.40 4.98
CA HIS A 116 8.49 -7.52 3.84
C HIS A 116 9.84 -7.83 3.20
N LEU A 117 9.82 -8.05 1.88
CA LEU A 117 10.99 -8.08 1.02
C LEU A 117 10.95 -6.86 0.10
N THR A 118 12.06 -6.14 0.01
CA THR A 118 12.21 -5.00 -0.92
C THR A 118 13.48 -5.19 -1.73
N LEU A 119 13.34 -5.24 -3.04
CA LEU A 119 14.42 -5.45 -3.99
C LEU A 119 14.62 -4.20 -4.85
N ASP A 120 15.85 -3.73 -4.98
CA ASP A 120 16.19 -2.71 -5.97
C ASP A 120 16.10 -3.32 -7.37
N LEU A 121 15.35 -2.66 -8.26
CA LEU A 121 15.14 -3.16 -9.61
C LEU A 121 16.45 -3.31 -10.36
N LYS A 122 17.43 -2.43 -10.14
CA LYS A 122 18.70 -2.46 -10.85
C LYS A 122 19.73 -3.32 -10.15
N GLU A 123 19.93 -3.12 -8.86
CA GLU A 123 21.01 -3.77 -8.11
C GLU A 123 20.70 -5.24 -7.82
N ASP A 124 19.46 -5.55 -7.44
CA ASP A 124 19.08 -6.93 -7.07
C ASP A 124 18.55 -7.71 -8.28
N LEU A 125 17.78 -7.06 -9.16
CA LEU A 125 17.11 -7.73 -10.27
C LEU A 125 17.75 -7.49 -11.64
N GLY A 126 18.76 -6.62 -11.75
CA GLY A 126 19.41 -6.31 -13.03
C GLY A 126 18.50 -5.63 -14.07
N PHE A 127 17.32 -5.15 -13.64
CA PHE A 127 16.34 -4.47 -14.46
C PHE A 127 16.58 -2.97 -14.49
N SER A 128 16.33 -2.35 -15.64
CA SER A 128 16.22 -0.89 -15.75
C SER A 128 15.19 -0.55 -16.81
N TRP A 129 14.58 0.63 -16.72
CA TRP A 129 13.61 1.04 -17.73
C TRP A 129 14.28 1.27 -19.09
N GLY A 130 13.73 0.66 -20.14
CA GLY A 130 14.21 0.79 -21.51
C GLY A 130 13.92 -0.47 -22.32
N SER A 131 13.82 -0.33 -23.64
CA SER A 131 13.44 -1.45 -24.52
C SER A 131 14.43 -2.62 -24.49
N GLN A 132 15.68 -2.36 -24.11
CA GLN A 132 16.71 -3.40 -23.96
C GLN A 132 16.47 -4.34 -22.76
N PHE A 133 15.56 -4.00 -21.85
CA PHE A 133 15.19 -4.80 -20.69
C PHE A 133 13.74 -5.31 -20.76
N ASP A 134 13.08 -5.23 -21.92
CA ASP A 134 11.68 -5.62 -22.06
C ASP A 134 11.43 -7.09 -21.66
N ASP A 135 12.38 -7.99 -21.97
CA ASP A 135 12.33 -9.41 -21.58
C ASP A 135 12.40 -9.64 -20.05
N LEU A 136 12.82 -8.62 -19.29
CA LEU A 136 12.93 -8.65 -17.83
C LEU A 136 11.76 -7.92 -17.14
N ARG A 137 10.75 -7.46 -17.88
CA ARG A 137 9.58 -6.79 -17.28
C ARG A 137 8.63 -7.73 -16.54
N GLU A 138 8.78 -9.02 -16.77
CA GLU A 138 7.87 -10.04 -16.28
C GLU A 138 8.63 -11.07 -15.40
N PRO A 139 9.14 -10.67 -14.22
CA PRO A 139 9.75 -11.62 -13.30
C PRO A 139 8.76 -12.68 -12.83
N THR A 140 9.25 -13.89 -12.70
CA THR A 140 8.59 -15.04 -12.11
C THR A 140 8.91 -15.13 -10.63
N PHE A 141 7.88 -15.39 -9.83
CA PHE A 141 7.94 -15.50 -8.38
C PHE A 141 7.61 -16.93 -7.96
N ALA A 142 8.30 -17.39 -6.93
CA ALA A 142 7.89 -18.53 -6.12
C ALA A 142 8.06 -18.12 -4.66
N VAL A 143 6.96 -17.96 -3.94
CA VAL A 143 6.95 -17.42 -2.56
C VAL A 143 6.51 -18.53 -1.62
N HIS A 144 7.41 -18.95 -0.75
CA HIS A 144 7.17 -19.95 0.29
C HIS A 144 7.42 -19.34 1.68
N ALA A 145 6.65 -19.81 2.66
CA ALA A 145 6.87 -19.50 4.06
C ALA A 145 6.62 -20.76 4.92
N ASP A 146 7.45 -20.96 5.93
CA ASP A 146 7.19 -21.90 7.00
C ASP A 146 6.39 -21.19 8.09
N LEU A 147 5.20 -21.69 8.35
CA LEU A 147 4.24 -21.11 9.28
C LEU A 147 4.09 -21.99 10.52
N ILE A 148 3.91 -21.34 11.66
CA ILE A 148 3.62 -22.00 12.93
C ILE A 148 2.37 -21.42 13.56
N LEU A 149 1.67 -22.23 14.34
CA LEU A 149 0.55 -21.80 15.18
C LEU A 149 0.95 -21.94 16.65
N LEU A 150 0.73 -20.89 17.44
CA LEU A 150 1.10 -20.84 18.86
C LEU A 150 -0.14 -20.92 19.76
N ASP A 151 -0.04 -21.65 20.87
CA ASP A 151 -1.06 -21.58 21.94
C ASP A 151 -0.86 -20.34 22.84
N SER A 152 -1.73 -20.18 23.85
CA SER A 152 -1.66 -19.06 24.80
C SER A 152 -0.36 -19.00 25.62
N ASP A 153 0.33 -20.14 25.76
CA ASP A 153 1.59 -20.27 26.47
C ASP A 153 2.80 -20.15 25.51
N LYS A 154 2.56 -19.80 24.23
CA LYS A 154 3.54 -19.69 23.13
C LYS A 154 4.21 -21.01 22.75
N ASN A 155 3.57 -22.15 22.99
CA ASN A 155 4.04 -23.42 22.46
C ASN A 155 3.55 -23.59 21.02
N VAL A 156 4.40 -24.16 20.17
CA VAL A 156 4.02 -24.55 18.80
C VAL A 156 3.04 -25.72 18.88
N ILE A 157 1.87 -25.55 18.26
CA ILE A 157 0.81 -26.58 18.19
C ILE A 157 0.51 -27.05 16.77
N ALA A 158 1.00 -26.34 15.75
CA ALA A 158 0.98 -26.75 14.35
C ALA A 158 2.13 -26.08 13.59
N GLU A 159 2.62 -26.76 12.55
CA GLU A 159 3.64 -26.28 11.62
C GLU A 159 3.18 -26.64 10.20
N GLU A 160 3.17 -25.69 9.29
CA GLU A 160 2.79 -25.92 7.89
C GLU A 160 3.66 -25.08 6.94
N GLY A 161 4.10 -25.70 5.85
CA GLY A 161 4.65 -24.94 4.72
C GLY A 161 3.51 -24.31 3.94
N ALA A 162 3.68 -23.06 3.51
CA ALA A 162 2.68 -22.31 2.78
C ALA A 162 3.25 -21.67 1.52
N TRP A 163 2.44 -21.60 0.46
CA TRP A 163 2.82 -21.05 -0.83
C TRP A 163 1.87 -19.94 -1.25
N ALA A 164 2.41 -18.88 -1.85
CA ALA A 164 1.57 -17.98 -2.64
C ALA A 164 0.91 -18.76 -3.77
N PHE A 165 -0.39 -18.58 -3.94
CA PHE A 165 -1.11 -19.17 -5.06
C PHE A 165 -0.70 -18.50 -6.37
N GLY A 166 -0.59 -19.30 -7.43
CA GLY A 166 -0.24 -18.85 -8.77
C GLY A 166 -0.81 -19.77 -9.85
N PRO A 167 -0.81 -19.34 -11.12
CA PRO A 167 -1.40 -20.09 -12.22
C PRO A 167 -0.63 -21.39 -12.56
N ASP A 168 0.67 -21.42 -12.28
CA ASP A 168 1.56 -22.50 -12.71
C ASP A 168 2.01 -23.32 -11.50
N GLU A 169 1.72 -24.61 -11.51
CA GLU A 169 2.16 -25.54 -10.46
C GLU A 169 3.63 -25.94 -10.67
N LEU A 170 4.39 -25.97 -9.58
CA LEU A 170 5.76 -26.44 -9.59
C LEU A 170 5.80 -27.96 -9.81
N GLU A 171 6.18 -28.41 -11.00
CA GLU A 171 6.27 -29.83 -11.36
C GLU A 171 7.17 -30.66 -10.42
N SER A 172 8.04 -30.00 -9.65
CA SER A 172 9.02 -30.64 -8.78
C SER A 172 8.63 -30.63 -7.29
N SER A 173 7.68 -29.82 -6.84
CA SER A 173 7.25 -29.86 -5.43
C SER A 173 6.15 -30.91 -5.22
N LYS A 174 5.86 -31.28 -3.96
CA LYS A 174 4.65 -32.05 -3.65
C LYS A 174 3.38 -31.22 -3.94
N TRP A 175 3.53 -29.90 -3.88
CA TRP A 175 2.58 -28.84 -4.21
C TRP A 175 3.30 -27.48 -4.03
N GLY A 176 2.87 -26.46 -4.75
CA GLY A 176 3.45 -25.12 -4.75
C GLY A 176 3.30 -24.46 -6.12
N TRP A 177 3.32 -23.13 -6.16
CA TRP A 177 3.00 -22.40 -7.37
C TRP A 177 4.04 -21.34 -7.71
N THR A 178 4.02 -20.96 -8.98
CA THR A 178 4.69 -19.79 -9.49
C THR A 178 3.68 -18.85 -10.12
N LEU A 179 4.02 -17.57 -10.12
CA LEU A 179 3.28 -16.55 -10.84
C LEU A 179 4.26 -15.59 -11.51
N THR A 180 3.78 -14.87 -12.52
CA THR A 180 4.55 -13.82 -13.19
C THR A 180 3.89 -12.47 -12.91
N TYR A 181 4.69 -11.45 -12.59
CA TYR A 181 4.18 -10.08 -12.32
C TYR A 181 4.75 -9.10 -13.34
N LEU A 182 3.89 -8.24 -13.92
CA LEU A 182 4.30 -7.21 -14.86
C LEU A 182 4.79 -5.95 -14.13
N LEU A 183 6.09 -5.68 -14.21
CA LEU A 183 6.68 -4.42 -13.77
C LEU A 183 6.10 -3.25 -14.58
N GLY A 184 5.43 -2.34 -13.88
CA GLY A 184 4.85 -1.14 -14.48
C GLY A 184 5.58 0.12 -14.09
N HIS A 185 5.67 1.08 -15.00
CA HIS A 185 6.02 2.43 -14.59
C HIS A 185 4.77 3.07 -13.97
N PRO A 186 4.78 3.45 -12.67
CA PRO A 186 3.63 4.14 -12.09
C PRO A 186 3.38 5.44 -12.85
N GLN A 187 2.10 5.81 -12.93
CA GLN A 187 1.68 7.10 -13.46
C GLN A 187 1.94 8.20 -12.45
N ARG A 188 1.84 9.45 -12.92
CA ARG A 188 2.01 10.65 -12.11
C ARG A 188 0.75 11.49 -12.15
N GLY A 189 0.31 11.89 -10.97
CA GLY A 189 -0.80 12.82 -10.75
C GLY A 189 -0.34 14.07 -10.03
N HIS A 190 -1.15 15.11 -10.12
CA HIS A 190 -1.00 16.33 -9.35
C HIS A 190 -2.28 16.61 -8.59
N PHE A 191 -2.14 17.07 -7.36
CA PHE A 191 -3.25 17.60 -6.59
C PHE A 191 -3.43 19.08 -6.95
N ILE A 192 -4.60 19.45 -7.45
CA ILE A 192 -4.89 20.72 -8.11
C ILE A 192 -5.97 21.48 -7.34
N ASP A 193 -5.53 22.56 -6.73
CA ASP A 193 -6.26 23.81 -6.57
C ASP A 193 -5.52 24.81 -7.47
N ALA A 194 -4.53 25.52 -6.92
CA ALA A 194 -3.23 25.64 -7.59
C ALA A 194 -2.44 24.33 -7.43
N ASN A 195 -1.34 24.11 -8.16
CA ASN A 195 -0.55 22.88 -8.01
C ASN A 195 -0.01 22.77 -6.57
N VAL A 196 -0.44 21.74 -5.82
CA VAL A 196 -0.16 21.61 -4.39
C VAL A 196 1.06 20.73 -4.12
N ILE A 197 2.06 21.31 -3.46
CA ILE A 197 3.31 20.66 -3.05
C ILE A 197 3.33 20.56 -1.52
N GLY A 198 3.75 19.41 -1.00
CA GLY A 198 3.84 19.16 0.44
C GLY A 198 2.69 18.33 1.03
N LEU A 199 1.78 17.79 0.20
CA LEU A 199 0.76 16.85 0.68
C LEU A 199 1.35 15.47 0.86
N SER A 200 1.13 14.85 2.02
CA SER A 200 1.33 13.41 2.15
C SER A 200 0.26 12.69 1.33
N TYR A 201 0.67 11.63 0.63
CA TYR A 201 -0.24 10.76 -0.10
C TYR A 201 0.06 9.30 0.24
N HIS A 202 -0.99 8.50 0.40
CA HIS A 202 -0.89 7.08 0.73
C HIS A 202 -1.92 6.30 -0.08
N GLY A 203 -1.43 5.40 -0.93
CA GLY A 203 -2.23 4.43 -1.69
C GLY A 203 -1.70 3.01 -1.53
N PRO A 204 -2.34 2.02 -2.18
CA PRO A 204 -1.99 0.61 -2.03
C PRO A 204 -0.53 0.30 -2.44
N THR A 205 -0.01 0.97 -3.46
CA THR A 205 1.34 0.69 -3.98
C THR A 205 2.33 1.83 -3.80
N GLN A 206 1.84 3.08 -3.82
CA GLN A 206 2.67 4.28 -3.75
C GLN A 206 2.31 5.11 -2.53
N GLN A 207 3.33 5.66 -1.89
CA GLN A 207 3.18 6.60 -0.79
C GLN A 207 4.34 7.60 -0.82
N GLY A 208 4.10 8.81 -0.32
CA GLY A 208 5.13 9.84 -0.27
C GLY A 208 4.57 11.21 0.04
N VAL A 209 5.26 12.23 -0.46
CA VAL A 209 4.85 13.63 -0.37
C VAL A 209 4.80 14.22 -1.78
N THR A 210 3.76 14.99 -2.12
CA THR A 210 3.69 15.67 -3.41
C THR A 210 4.85 16.65 -3.53
N ALA A 211 5.59 16.52 -4.61
CA ALA A 211 6.80 17.31 -4.82
C ALA A 211 6.66 18.26 -6.02
N ASP A 212 7.58 19.20 -6.14
CA ASP A 212 7.69 19.97 -7.39
C ASP A 212 8.41 19.17 -8.48
N SER A 213 8.38 19.70 -9.71
CA SER A 213 9.00 19.05 -10.87
C SER A 213 10.53 18.99 -10.82
N THR A 214 11.17 19.62 -9.84
CA THR A 214 12.63 19.58 -9.65
C THR A 214 13.08 18.43 -8.76
N SER A 215 12.15 17.77 -8.07
CA SER A 215 12.41 16.54 -7.32
C SER A 215 12.92 15.42 -8.23
N GLU A 216 13.75 14.53 -7.68
CA GLU A 216 14.29 13.37 -8.41
C GLU A 216 13.18 12.49 -9.00
N ASP A 217 12.05 12.44 -8.30
CA ASP A 217 10.90 11.66 -8.72
C ASP A 217 10.01 12.41 -9.70
N GLY A 218 10.28 13.67 -10.08
CA GLY A 218 9.59 14.41 -11.15
C GLY A 218 8.29 15.12 -10.77
N GLY A 219 8.02 15.31 -9.47
CA GLY A 219 6.90 16.07 -8.92
C GLY A 219 5.58 15.32 -8.75
N GLY A 220 4.59 15.91 -8.08
CA GLY A 220 3.27 15.32 -7.86
C GLY A 220 3.31 14.04 -7.01
N PHE A 221 2.31 13.18 -7.20
CA PHE A 221 2.22 11.85 -6.57
C PHE A 221 2.27 10.73 -7.63
N LEU A 222 2.73 9.55 -7.22
CA LEU A 222 2.76 8.36 -8.07
C LEU A 222 1.56 7.45 -7.78
N PHE A 223 1.08 6.73 -8.78
CA PHE A 223 -0.03 5.77 -8.63
C PHE A 223 -0.09 4.75 -9.77
N PHE A 224 -0.82 3.65 -9.58
CA PHE A 224 -1.35 2.82 -10.65
C PHE A 224 -2.86 3.04 -10.84
N PRO A 225 -3.41 2.83 -12.05
CA PRO A 225 -4.83 3.06 -12.31
C PRO A 225 -5.78 2.33 -11.35
N ASN A 226 -6.90 2.96 -11.03
CA ASN A 226 -7.96 2.47 -10.13
C ASN A 226 -7.53 2.30 -8.66
N GLU A 227 -6.40 2.88 -8.25
CA GLU A 227 -6.04 2.99 -6.84
C GLU A 227 -6.80 4.15 -6.18
N GLU A 228 -7.13 3.99 -4.90
CA GLU A 228 -7.61 5.09 -4.06
C GLU A 228 -6.42 5.69 -3.29
N ILE A 229 -6.25 7.01 -3.36
CA ILE A 229 -5.17 7.72 -2.69
C ILE A 229 -5.75 8.60 -1.58
N THR A 230 -5.28 8.38 -0.36
CA THR A 230 -5.59 9.25 0.77
C THR A 230 -4.58 10.39 0.82
N PHE A 231 -5.07 11.63 0.85
CA PHE A 231 -4.24 12.83 0.95
C PHE A 231 -4.32 13.43 2.35
N SER A 232 -3.20 13.91 2.86
CA SER A 232 -3.12 14.56 4.17
C SER A 232 -2.08 15.68 4.23
N VAL A 233 -2.25 16.58 5.21
CA VAL A 233 -1.23 17.55 5.62
C VAL A 233 -0.86 17.25 7.07
N GLY A 234 0.31 16.65 7.28
CA GLY A 234 0.69 16.16 8.60
C GLY A 234 -0.33 15.14 9.12
N GLU A 235 -0.94 15.42 10.26
CA GLU A 235 -1.96 14.58 10.90
C GLU A 235 -3.40 14.88 10.45
N VAL A 236 -3.60 15.87 9.56
CA VAL A 236 -4.93 16.23 9.04
C VAL A 236 -5.17 15.47 7.74
N VAL A 237 -6.03 14.46 7.77
CA VAL A 237 -6.52 13.75 6.57
C VAL A 237 -7.51 14.66 5.86
N LEU A 238 -7.26 14.95 4.57
CA LEU A 238 -8.13 15.79 3.74
C LEU A 238 -9.29 14.97 3.13
N GLY A 239 -9.00 13.73 2.77
CA GLY A 239 -9.93 12.81 2.13
C GLY A 239 -9.20 11.77 1.28
N THR A 240 -9.98 10.98 0.55
CA THR A 240 -9.51 9.91 -0.34
C THR A 240 -10.15 10.10 -1.71
N ALA A 241 -9.39 9.89 -2.77
CA ALA A 241 -9.87 10.02 -4.15
C ALA A 241 -9.29 8.93 -5.06
N GLU A 242 -10.03 8.59 -6.11
CA GLU A 242 -9.53 7.75 -7.19
C GLU A 242 -8.30 8.41 -7.84
N ALA A 243 -7.23 7.65 -7.98
CA ALA A 243 -5.96 8.13 -8.50
C ALA A 243 -6.08 8.56 -9.97
N ALA A 244 -5.83 9.84 -10.23
CA ALA A 244 -5.88 10.41 -11.56
C ALA A 244 -4.70 11.36 -11.83
N LYS A 245 -4.51 11.73 -13.10
CA LYS A 245 -3.47 12.71 -13.49
C LYS A 245 -3.70 14.09 -12.87
N LYS A 246 -4.96 14.42 -12.59
CA LYS A 246 -5.43 15.60 -11.88
C LYS A 246 -6.44 15.11 -10.85
N VAL A 247 -6.11 15.33 -9.58
CA VAL A 247 -7.01 15.17 -8.43
C VAL A 247 -7.13 16.54 -7.80
N SER A 248 -8.28 16.90 -7.25
CA SER A 248 -8.57 18.20 -6.65
C SER A 248 -9.40 18.01 -5.39
N PRO A 249 -9.64 19.08 -4.59
CA PRO A 249 -10.57 19.01 -3.47
C PRO A 249 -11.96 18.46 -3.86
N LEU A 250 -12.42 18.64 -5.11
CA LEU A 250 -13.69 18.10 -5.60
C LEU A 250 -13.75 16.57 -5.64
N ASP A 251 -12.59 15.93 -5.80
CA ASP A 251 -12.51 14.49 -6.01
C ASP A 251 -12.42 13.73 -4.67
N LEU A 252 -12.23 14.45 -3.55
CA LEU A 252 -12.08 13.88 -2.21
C LEU A 252 -13.40 13.42 -1.58
N PHE A 253 -14.54 13.85 -2.13
CA PHE A 253 -15.85 13.59 -1.58
C PHE A 253 -16.81 13.09 -2.66
N ASP A 254 -17.59 12.07 -2.31
CA ASP A 254 -18.61 11.54 -3.22
C ASP A 254 -19.64 12.60 -3.56
N SER A 255 -19.92 12.75 -4.86
CA SER A 255 -20.98 13.62 -5.40
C SER A 255 -20.90 15.09 -4.96
N SER A 256 -19.69 15.61 -4.74
CA SER A 256 -19.49 17.05 -4.44
C SER A 256 -19.31 17.91 -5.68
N ASP A 257 -19.48 19.22 -5.50
CA ASP A 257 -19.13 20.26 -6.47
C ASP A 257 -18.38 21.40 -5.77
N ALA A 258 -18.02 22.46 -6.52
CA ALA A 258 -17.24 23.58 -5.98
C ALA A 258 -17.99 24.40 -4.91
N THR A 259 -19.30 24.17 -4.74
CA THR A 259 -20.13 24.84 -3.73
C THR A 259 -20.32 24.00 -2.46
N ASP A 260 -19.79 22.77 -2.44
CA ASP A 260 -19.84 21.90 -1.26
C ASP A 260 -18.95 22.48 -0.14
N PRO A 261 -19.48 22.70 1.08
CA PRO A 261 -18.71 23.24 2.20
C PRO A 261 -17.43 22.45 2.49
N ARG A 262 -17.45 21.13 2.30
CA ARG A 262 -16.29 20.26 2.55
C ARG A 262 -15.16 20.55 1.56
N VAL A 263 -15.50 20.70 0.29
CA VAL A 263 -14.56 21.07 -0.79
C VAL A 263 -13.97 22.45 -0.52
N ILE A 264 -14.81 23.42 -0.19
CA ILE A 264 -14.40 24.80 0.09
C ILE A 264 -13.45 24.84 1.29
N ASN A 265 -13.76 24.11 2.36
CA ASN A 265 -12.95 24.09 3.57
C ASN A 265 -11.59 23.39 3.36
N VAL A 266 -11.51 22.35 2.53
CA VAL A 266 -10.22 21.78 2.11
C VAL A 266 -9.41 22.82 1.34
N ALA A 267 -9.98 23.43 0.30
CA ALA A 267 -9.31 24.46 -0.50
C ALA A 267 -8.80 25.62 0.38
N ARG A 268 -9.67 26.10 1.28
CA ARG A 268 -9.37 27.18 2.21
C ARG A 268 -8.25 26.85 3.18
N LEU A 269 -8.24 25.63 3.74
CA LEU A 269 -7.14 25.16 4.55
C LEU A 269 -5.84 25.18 3.74
N LEU A 270 -5.81 24.53 2.57
CA LEU A 270 -4.63 24.44 1.72
C LEU A 270 -4.06 25.81 1.33
N GLN A 271 -4.92 26.71 0.86
CA GLN A 271 -4.51 28.05 0.46
C GLN A 271 -4.02 28.89 1.64
N SER A 272 -4.60 28.75 2.84
CA SER A 272 -4.15 29.48 4.04
C SER A 272 -2.84 28.96 4.65
N LEU A 273 -2.44 27.73 4.29
CA LEU A 273 -1.16 27.13 4.70
C LEU A 273 -0.01 27.49 3.75
N ASP A 274 -0.33 28.09 2.60
CA ASP A 274 0.66 28.63 1.71
C ASP A 274 1.21 29.95 2.27
N ASN A 275 2.53 30.16 2.14
CA ASN A 275 3.18 31.36 2.63
C ASN A 275 3.58 32.32 1.51
N ASP A 276 3.33 31.97 0.23
CA ASP A 276 3.61 32.79 -0.96
C ASP A 276 2.49 32.66 -2.00
N HIS A 277 1.42 33.44 -1.81
CA HIS A 277 0.24 33.43 -2.67
C HIS A 277 0.47 34.03 -4.08
N SER A 278 1.71 34.29 -4.49
CA SER A 278 2.03 35.04 -5.72
C SER A 278 2.63 34.21 -6.86
N ASP A 279 3.05 32.97 -6.59
CA ASP A 279 3.84 32.17 -7.51
C ASP A 279 3.03 31.10 -8.29
N GLY A 280 1.71 31.05 -8.07
CA GLY A 280 0.77 30.21 -8.82
C GLY A 280 0.79 28.73 -8.44
N LYS A 281 1.28 28.41 -7.24
CA LYS A 281 1.26 27.08 -6.63
C LYS A 281 0.95 27.23 -5.13
N ILE A 282 0.69 26.11 -4.46
CA ILE A 282 0.54 26.06 -3.00
C ILE A 282 1.71 25.23 -2.48
N VAL A 283 2.55 25.80 -1.62
CA VAL A 283 3.72 25.11 -1.06
C VAL A 283 3.60 24.99 0.46
N ILE A 284 3.20 23.81 0.92
CA ILE A 284 3.10 23.53 2.35
C ILE A 284 4.46 23.08 2.87
N ARG A 285 5.13 23.98 3.58
CA ARG A 285 6.48 23.72 4.12
C ARG A 285 6.43 22.84 5.36
N PRO A 286 7.49 22.06 5.66
CA PRO A 286 7.57 21.26 6.89
C PRO A 286 7.32 22.07 8.17
N GLY A 287 7.79 23.32 8.24
CA GLY A 287 7.52 24.22 9.37
C GLY A 287 6.03 24.54 9.56
N VAL A 288 5.28 24.69 8.46
CA VAL A 288 3.83 24.91 8.50
C VAL A 288 3.10 23.65 8.97
N VAL A 289 3.52 22.47 8.52
CA VAL A 289 2.98 21.19 8.99
C VAL A 289 3.13 21.03 10.50
N LEU A 290 4.27 21.45 11.07
CA LEU A 290 4.47 21.43 12.52
C LEU A 290 3.50 22.38 13.25
N CYS A 291 3.25 23.58 12.72
CA CYS A 291 2.25 24.49 13.29
C CYS A 291 0.86 23.87 13.25
N LEU A 292 0.49 23.24 12.12
CA LEU A 292 -0.82 22.62 11.93
C LEU A 292 -1.07 21.48 12.92
N ASN A 293 -0.10 20.57 13.08
CA ASN A 293 -0.22 19.47 14.04
C ASN A 293 -0.34 19.98 15.48
N ASN A 294 0.44 21.02 15.84
CA ASN A 294 0.32 21.65 17.16
C ASN A 294 -1.03 22.35 17.35
N ALA A 295 -1.58 23.00 16.31
CA ALA A 295 -2.90 23.62 16.34
C ALA A 295 -4.00 22.56 16.56
N LYS A 296 -3.96 21.46 15.80
CA LYS A 296 -4.85 20.30 15.97
C LYS A 296 -4.79 19.77 17.40
N GLY A 297 -3.59 19.62 17.96
CA GLY A 297 -3.38 19.20 19.35
C GLY A 297 -3.91 20.19 20.39
N ASN A 298 -3.70 21.50 20.20
CA ASN A 298 -4.20 22.55 21.10
C ASN A 298 -5.73 22.63 21.11
N LEU A 299 -6.35 22.40 19.96
CA LEU A 299 -7.80 22.35 19.79
C LEU A 299 -8.40 20.99 20.18
N VAL A 300 -7.55 20.01 20.51
CA VAL A 300 -7.94 18.65 20.91
C VAL A 300 -8.82 17.97 19.85
N LEU A 301 -8.44 18.14 18.58
CA LEU A 301 -9.14 17.54 17.45
C LEU A 301 -8.58 16.13 17.19
N GLU A 302 -9.42 15.11 17.35
CA GLU A 302 -9.09 13.75 16.92
C GLU A 302 -9.03 13.70 15.38
N GLU A 303 -10.07 14.22 14.74
CA GLU A 303 -10.22 14.38 13.30
C GLU A 303 -10.72 15.80 12.97
N VAL A 304 -10.52 16.22 11.73
CA VAL A 304 -11.04 17.49 11.21
C VAL A 304 -12.29 17.20 10.40
N ASP A 305 -13.42 17.75 10.82
CA ASP A 305 -14.69 17.69 10.12
C ASP A 305 -14.80 18.88 9.16
N PHE A 306 -14.56 18.62 7.87
CA PHE A 306 -14.62 19.64 6.83
C PHE A 306 -16.05 20.14 6.54
N ASP A 307 -17.09 19.53 7.12
CA ASP A 307 -18.46 20.07 7.05
C ASP A 307 -18.71 21.18 8.08
N LEU A 308 -17.79 21.39 9.04
CA LEU A 308 -17.89 22.38 10.10
C LEU A 308 -16.95 23.58 9.88
N ASP A 309 -17.45 24.60 9.17
CA ASP A 309 -16.71 25.84 8.86
C ASP A 309 -15.99 26.47 10.06
N SER A 310 -16.65 26.49 11.22
CA SER A 310 -16.08 27.09 12.44
C SER A 310 -14.88 26.31 12.96
N GLN A 311 -14.89 24.98 12.85
CA GLN A 311 -13.76 24.15 13.28
C GLN A 311 -12.55 24.38 12.37
N VAL A 312 -12.80 24.47 11.05
CA VAL A 312 -11.76 24.74 10.06
C VAL A 312 -11.18 26.15 10.22
N GLU A 313 -12.03 27.15 10.50
CA GLU A 313 -11.59 28.50 10.86
C GLU A 313 -10.69 28.49 12.09
N ASP A 314 -11.13 27.88 13.19
CA ASP A 314 -10.36 27.82 14.44
C ASP A 314 -8.99 27.14 14.21
N LEU A 315 -8.96 26.07 13.42
CA LEU A 315 -7.73 25.37 13.06
C LEU A 315 -6.78 26.24 12.23
N ILE A 316 -7.28 26.95 11.22
CA ILE A 316 -6.47 27.85 10.39
C ILE A 316 -5.91 29.01 11.22
N VAL A 317 -6.75 29.65 12.03
CA VAL A 317 -6.36 30.79 12.87
C VAL A 317 -5.32 30.39 13.91
N GLU A 318 -5.50 29.25 14.57
CA GLU A 318 -4.54 28.74 15.54
C GLU A 318 -3.22 28.33 14.87
N THR A 319 -3.28 27.71 13.68
CA THR A 319 -2.09 27.35 12.90
C THR A 319 -1.28 28.59 12.53
N LYS A 320 -1.94 29.62 12.00
CA LYS A 320 -1.32 30.92 11.71
C LYS A 320 -0.67 31.52 12.96
N ARG A 321 -1.40 31.57 14.07
CA ARG A 321 -0.90 32.12 15.33
C ARG A 321 0.39 31.42 15.77
N LEU A 322 0.43 30.10 15.69
CA LEU A 322 1.60 29.30 16.07
C LEU A 322 2.79 29.53 15.13
N CYS A 323 2.55 29.60 13.82
CA CYS A 323 3.59 29.87 12.83
C CYS A 323 4.18 31.28 12.97
N ASP A 324 3.34 32.29 13.17
CA ASP A 324 3.79 33.68 13.35
C ASP A 324 4.60 33.86 14.66
N MET A 325 4.22 33.15 15.73
CA MET A 325 4.87 33.25 17.04
C MET A 325 6.15 32.41 17.16
N GLY A 326 6.18 31.25 16.50
CA GLY A 326 7.21 30.24 16.70
C GLY A 326 8.50 30.46 15.90
N ASN A 327 8.65 31.60 15.23
CA ASN A 327 9.34 31.77 13.94
C ASN A 327 10.89 31.64 13.91
N PRO A 328 11.49 30.50 13.51
CA PRO A 328 12.90 30.43 13.07
C PRO A 328 13.11 30.77 11.58
N ASP A 329 12.08 30.65 10.72
CA ASP A 329 12.22 30.61 9.24
C ASP A 329 11.60 31.78 8.47
N GLY A 330 11.06 32.79 9.15
CA GLY A 330 10.35 33.93 8.54
C GLY A 330 8.96 33.60 7.97
N ILE A 331 8.33 32.49 8.37
CA ILE A 331 7.03 32.07 7.82
C ILE A 331 5.93 33.03 8.32
N ILE A 332 5.20 33.64 7.39
CA ILE A 332 4.01 34.46 7.65
C ILE A 332 2.91 33.86 6.80
N LEU A 333 1.82 33.44 7.44
CA LEU A 333 0.64 32.91 6.76
C LEU A 333 -0.43 33.99 6.62
N GLU A 334 -1.21 33.96 5.55
CA GLU A 334 -2.41 34.79 5.38
C GLU A 334 -3.65 33.88 5.40
N VAL A 335 -4.67 34.27 6.16
CA VAL A 335 -5.93 33.50 6.21
C VAL A 335 -6.73 33.83 4.97
N VAL A 336 -7.06 32.81 4.19
CA VAL A 336 -7.92 32.92 3.02
C VAL A 336 -9.38 32.72 3.43
N SER A 337 -10.26 33.58 2.92
CA SER A 337 -11.71 33.47 3.17
C SER A 337 -12.33 32.30 2.39
N ALA A 338 -13.52 31.83 2.78
CA ALA A 338 -14.20 30.74 2.08
C ALA A 338 -14.55 31.12 0.64
N GLU A 339 -15.03 32.36 0.43
CA GLU A 339 -15.41 32.87 -0.89
C GLU A 339 -14.19 33.02 -1.82
N GLU A 340 -13.07 33.49 -1.26
CA GLU A 340 -11.81 33.59 -2.01
C GLU A 340 -11.25 32.22 -2.35
N ALA A 341 -11.26 31.28 -1.39
CA ALA A 341 -10.79 29.92 -1.61
C ALA A 341 -11.58 29.20 -2.70
N GLN A 342 -12.92 29.31 -2.67
CA GLN A 342 -13.78 28.79 -3.71
C GLN A 342 -13.45 29.41 -5.07
N GLY A 343 -13.33 30.73 -5.16
CA GLY A 343 -13.04 31.42 -6.42
C GLY A 343 -11.69 31.04 -7.01
N ASN A 344 -10.67 30.87 -6.16
CA ASN A 344 -9.34 30.40 -6.58
C ASN A 344 -9.38 28.95 -7.09
N LEU A 345 -10.09 28.07 -6.38
CA LEU A 345 -10.27 26.67 -6.80
C LEU A 345 -10.96 26.60 -8.16
N GLU A 346 -12.08 27.31 -8.34
CA GLU A 346 -12.81 27.35 -9.62
C GLU A 346 -11.94 27.88 -10.78
N ALA A 347 -11.00 28.79 -10.50
CA ALA A 347 -10.08 29.33 -11.51
C ALA A 347 -8.91 28.39 -11.85
N GLY A 348 -8.51 27.50 -10.92
CA GLY A 348 -7.44 26.51 -11.09
C GLY A 348 -7.89 25.18 -11.71
N LEU A 349 -9.19 24.90 -11.68
CA LEU A 349 -9.83 23.74 -12.31
C LEU A 349 -9.93 23.87 -13.83
#